data_AF-A0A1F8B930-F1
#
_entry.id   AF-A0A1F8B930-F1
#
_cell.length_a   1.000
_cell.length_b   1.000
_cell.length_c   1.000
_cell.angle_alpha   90.00
_cell.angle_beta   90.00
_cell.angle_gamma   90.00
#
_symmetry.space_group_name_H-M   'P 1'
#
loop_
_entity.id
_entity.type
_entity.pdbx_description
1 polymer ?
#
loop_
_entity_poly.entity_id
_entity_poly.type
_entity_poly.pdbx_seq_one_letter_code
_entity_poly.pdbx_strand_id
1 'polypeptide(L)' 'MMGGWNGFGILGWLPMLLFWILLILGVVALFRYFGSSTRSSDKGKSPLDILKERYAKGEIDKKEFKQIKKDLS' A
#
# COMPACT_ATOMS: atom_id res chain seq x y z
N MET A 1 6.92 57.19 -7.19
CA MET A 1 8.05 56.23 -7.25
C MET A 1 7.49 54.82 -7.25
N MET A 2 7.86 54.07 -8.29
CA MET A 2 7.95 52.60 -8.38
C MET A 2 6.67 51.78 -8.15
N GLY A 3 6.03 51.41 -9.27
CA GLY A 3 5.16 50.24 -9.35
C GLY A 3 5.96 48.95 -9.19
N GLY A 4 5.30 47.89 -8.72
CA GLY A 4 5.89 46.55 -8.69
C GLY A 4 5.48 45.63 -7.53
N TRP A 5 4.34 45.83 -6.87
CA TRP A 5 3.89 44.94 -5.78
C TRP A 5 3.10 43.70 -6.27
N ASN A 6 3.05 43.43 -7.58
CA ASN A 6 2.22 42.32 -8.12
C ASN A 6 3.05 41.12 -8.63
N GLY A 7 4.38 41.10 -8.43
CA GLY A 7 5.27 40.04 -8.93
C GLY A 7 5.42 38.81 -8.03
N PHE A 8 5.00 38.86 -6.76
CA PHE A 8 5.25 37.79 -5.79
C PHE A 8 4.03 36.90 -5.50
N GLY A 9 2.84 37.23 -6.01
CA GLY A 9 1.63 36.44 -5.76
C GLY A 9 1.68 35.03 -6.38
N ILE A 10 2.27 34.91 -7.59
CA ILE A 10 2.42 33.64 -8.30
C ILE A 10 3.80 32.97 -8.08
N LEU A 11 4.85 33.71 -7.74
CA LEU A 11 6.13 33.07 -7.40
C LEU A 11 6.18 32.58 -5.94
N GLY A 12 5.34 33.11 -5.05
CA GLY A 12 5.31 32.75 -3.62
C GLY A 12 4.51 31.48 -3.29
N TRP A 13 3.41 31.20 -3.99
CA TRP A 13 2.59 30.00 -3.75
C TRP A 13 3.24 28.71 -4.29
N LEU A 14 4.10 28.83 -5.31
CA LEU A 14 4.76 27.70 -5.95
C LEU A 14 5.70 26.92 -5.00
N PRO A 15 6.66 27.56 -4.29
CA PRO A 15 7.49 26.87 -3.31
C PRO A 15 6.68 26.33 -2.13
N MET A 16 5.59 27.01 -1.75
CA MET A 16 4.68 26.55 -0.70
C MET A 16 3.99 25.23 -1.08
N LEU A 17 3.45 25.13 -2.29
CA LEU A 17 2.87 23.89 -2.80
C LEU A 17 3.90 22.78 -2.97
N LEU A 18 5.08 23.11 -3.49
CA LEU A 18 6.20 22.17 -3.59
C LEU A 18 6.56 21.57 -2.23
N PHE A 19 6.62 22.40 -1.18
CA PHE A 19 6.85 21.96 0.18
C PHE A 19 5.77 20.97 0.66
N TRP A 20 4.49 21.27 0.45
CA TRP A 20 3.38 20.36 0.79
C TRP A 20 3.44 19.03 0.04
N ILE A 21 3.70 19.08 -1.27
CA ILE A 21 3.85 17.87 -2.10
C ILE A 21 4.99 17.01 -1.57
N LEU A 22 6.13 17.62 -1.25
CA LEU A 22 7.32 16.92 -0.75
C LEU A 22 7.06 16.31 0.64
N LEU A 23 6.34 17.03 1.51
CA LEU A 23 5.89 16.54 2.81
C LEU A 23 4.99 15.30 2.65
N ILE A 24 3.96 15.38 1.79
CA ILE A 24 3.05 14.25 1.53
C ILE A 24 3.83 13.07 0.96
N LEU A 25 4.72 13.29 -0.01
CA LEU A 25 5.56 12.23 -0.57
C LEU A 25 6.45 11.59 0.50
N GLY A 26 7.05 12.38 1.40
CA GLY A 26 7.86 11.87 2.51
C GLY A 26 7.05 10.98 3.46
N VAL A 27 5.85 11.44 3.84
CA VAL A 27 4.93 10.68 4.70
C VAL A 27 4.46 9.40 4.00
N VAL A 28 4.05 9.48 2.73
CA VAL A 28 3.65 8.32 1.93
C VAL A 28 4.80 7.34 1.74
N ALA A 29 6.03 7.83 1.51
CA ALA A 29 7.21 6.99 1.40
C ALA A 29 7.50 6.29 2.72
N LEU A 30 7.41 6.99 3.85
CA LEU A 30 7.58 6.40 5.18
C LEU A 30 6.56 5.26 5.41
N PHE A 31 5.27 5.52 5.15
CA PHE A 31 4.23 4.49 5.23
C PHE A 31 4.37 3.40 4.16
N ARG A 32 4.93 3.68 2.98
CA ARG A 32 5.23 2.69 1.95
C ARG A 32 6.34 1.76 2.42
N TYR A 33 7.42 2.29 2.99
CA TYR A 33 8.52 1.49 3.48
C TYR A 33 8.12 0.66 4.70
N PHE A 34 7.44 1.27 5.68
CA PHE A 34 6.95 0.56 6.86
C PHE A 34 5.76 -0.38 6.57
N GLY A 35 4.88 -0.01 5.63
CA GLY A 35 3.70 -0.79 5.22
C GLY A 35 3.95 -1.75 4.05
N SER A 36 5.12 -1.75 3.41
CA SER A 36 5.44 -2.73 2.36
C SER A 36 5.70 -4.13 2.92
N SER A 37 6.03 -4.24 4.22
CA SER A 37 6.05 -5.54 4.90
C SER A 37 4.65 -6.14 5.07
N THR A 38 3.57 -5.34 4.95
CA THR A 38 2.19 -5.82 5.06
C THR A 38 1.40 -5.79 3.75
N ARG A 39 1.80 -5.00 2.74
CA ARG A 39 1.09 -4.93 1.44
C ARG A 39 1.46 -5.97 0.40
N SER A 40 2.48 -6.80 0.62
CA SER A 40 2.76 -7.96 -0.24
C SER A 40 1.88 -9.18 0.07
N SER A 41 1.00 -9.12 1.08
CA SER A 41 0.22 -10.29 1.51
C SER A 41 -1.27 -10.26 1.15
N ASP A 42 -1.83 -9.14 0.65
CA ASP A 42 -3.29 -9.03 0.46
C ASP A 42 -3.76 -9.13 -1.01
N LYS A 43 -2.82 -9.18 -1.96
CA LYS A 43 -3.12 -9.52 -3.37
C LYS A 43 -2.64 -10.91 -3.79
N GLY A 44 -2.01 -11.65 -2.87
CA GLY A 44 -1.29 -12.88 -3.19
C GLY A 44 -1.55 -14.07 -2.26
N LYS A 45 -2.40 -13.95 -1.23
CA LYS A 45 -2.92 -15.13 -0.54
C LYS A 45 -3.90 -15.81 -1.50
N SER A 46 -3.35 -16.60 -2.40
CA SER A 46 -4.13 -17.57 -3.15
C SER A 46 -5.03 -18.29 -2.14
N PRO A 47 -6.30 -18.58 -2.45
CA PRO A 47 -7.17 -19.34 -1.56
C PRO A 47 -6.51 -20.64 -1.03
N LEU A 48 -5.52 -21.18 -1.76
CA LEU A 48 -4.65 -22.28 -1.34
C LEU A 48 -3.82 -22.00 -0.08
N ASP A 49 -3.36 -20.78 0.16
CA ASP A 49 -2.55 -20.44 1.34
C ASP A 49 -3.43 -20.28 2.59
N ILE A 50 -4.65 -19.76 2.44
CA ILE A 50 -5.67 -19.79 3.50
C ILE A 50 -6.03 -21.25 3.84
N LEU A 51 -6.14 -22.10 2.82
CA LEU A 51 -6.42 -23.53 2.99
C LEU A 51 -5.29 -24.26 3.73
N LYS A 52 -4.03 -23.98 3.40
CA LYS A 52 -2.85 -24.54 4.09
C LYS A 52 -2.78 -24.11 5.55
N GLU A 53 -3.10 -22.85 5.85
CA GLU A 53 -3.10 -22.34 7.21
C GLU A 53 -4.12 -23.09 8.09
N ARG A 54 -5.32 -23.36 7.56
CA ARG A 54 -6.36 -24.12 8.27
C ARG A 54 -6.04 -25.61 8.40
N TYR A 55 -5.40 -26.21 7.39
CA TYR A 55 -4.86 -27.57 7.48
C TYR A 55 -3.77 -27.67 8.57
N ALA A 56 -2.87 -26.69 8.65
CA ALA A 56 -1.83 -26.64 9.68
C ALA A 56 -2.40 -26.41 11.08
N LYS A 57 -3.52 -25.67 11.20
CA LYS A 57 -4.30 -25.54 12.44
C LYS A 57 -5.10 -26.80 12.79
N GLY A 58 -5.17 -27.80 11.90
CA GLY A 58 -5.93 -29.03 12.11
C GLY A 58 -7.44 -28.87 12.00
N GLU A 59 -7.92 -27.73 11.49
CA GLU A 59 -9.36 -27.46 11.30
C GLU A 59 -9.94 -28.21 10.10
N ILE A 60 -9.09 -28.68 9.18
CA ILE A 60 -9.49 -29.33 7.92
C ILE A 60 -8.70 -30.64 7.79
N ASP A 61 -9.38 -31.72 7.42
CA ASP A 61 -8.74 -33.02 7.21
C ASP A 61 -7.97 -33.06 5.87
N LYS A 62 -6.96 -33.94 5.79
CA LYS A 62 -6.16 -34.13 4.57
C LYS A 62 -7.00 -34.47 3.34
N LYS A 63 -8.14 -35.15 3.51
CA LYS A 63 -9.07 -35.47 2.42
C LYS A 63 -9.74 -34.22 1.86
N GLU A 64 -10.27 -33.36 2.72
CA GLU A 64 -10.92 -32.09 2.34
C GLU A 64 -9.91 -31.13 1.69
N PHE A 65 -8.70 -31.02 2.25
CA PHE A 65 -7.62 -30.22 1.66
C PHE A 65 -7.33 -30.63 0.22
N LYS A 66 -7.28 -31.94 -0.04
CA LYS A 66 -6.95 -32.49 -1.38
C LYS A 66 -8.06 -32.24 -2.39
N GLN A 67 -9.32 -32.23 -1.94
CA GLN A 67 -10.50 -32.00 -2.76
C GLN A 67 -10.57 -30.52 -3.18
N ILE A 68 -10.47 -29.62 -2.21
CA ILE A 68 -10.50 -28.17 -2.45
C ILE A 68 -9.28 -27.70 -3.26
N LYS A 69 -8.10 -28.28 -3.04
CA LYS A 69 -6.90 -28.02 -3.85
C LYS A 69 -7.10 -28.39 -5.33
N LYS A 70 -7.88 -29.45 -5.61
CA LYS A 70 -8.14 -29.91 -6.98
C LYS A 70 -9.16 -29.01 -7.68
N ASP A 71 -10.12 -28.48 -6.93
CA ASP A 71 -11.15 -27.56 -7.44
C ASP A 71 -10.62 -26.13 -7.67
N LEU A 72 -9.56 -25.74 -6.94
CA LEU A 72 -8.87 -24.44 -7.08
C LEU A 72 -7.75 -24.43 -8.14
N SER A 73 -7.50 -25.56 -8.81
CA SER A 73 -6.45 -25.70 -9.82
C SER A 73 -6.94 -25.46 -11.24
#